data_AF-A0A9E2MYU0-F1
#
_entry.id   AF-A0A9E2MYU0-F1
#
_cell.length_a   1.000
_cell.length_b   1.000
_cell.length_c   1.000
_cell.angle_alpha   90.00
_cell.angle_beta   90.00
_cell.angle_gamma   90.00
#
_symmetry.space_group_name_H-M   'P 1'
#
loop_
_entity.id
_entity.type
_entity.pdbx_description
1 polymer ?
#
loop_
_entity_poly.entity_id
_entity_poly.type
_entity_poly.pdbx_seq_one_letter_code
_entity_poly.pdbx_strand_id
1 'polypeptide(L)'
;MKFLIPVIILTVIILPSEYVIPFGIVVMIGYAMIDSSQLHLFKRKSLYTLFTIVVIIQPMILGSPTSEVFGVSFSAEALVRGFAMFIRALVIISSITYLNRNTEKEKVKEFWKRQGMENFDVVLAKAQEVLPTIKISFSDSIKAVKKEGTGKSWLRSPAELLARLVVPLLHKSNTVIPEKKIKEA
;
A
#
# COMPACT_ATOMS: atom_id res chain seq x y z
N MET A 1 -13.60 -7.36 -19.01
CA MET A 1 -12.39 -6.76 -18.39
C MET A 1 -12.22 -7.08 -16.90
N LYS A 2 -13.26 -7.10 -16.05
CA LYS A 2 -13.09 -7.30 -14.59
C LYS A 2 -12.41 -8.63 -14.22
N PHE A 3 -12.71 -9.73 -14.91
CA PHE A 3 -12.05 -11.03 -14.72
C PHE A 3 -10.61 -11.11 -15.25
N LEU A 4 -10.22 -10.20 -16.15
CA LEU A 4 -8.85 -10.15 -16.70
C LEU A 4 -7.87 -9.52 -15.71
N ILE A 5 -8.32 -8.69 -14.78
CA ILE A 5 -7.42 -7.95 -13.88
C ILE A 5 -6.71 -8.87 -12.88
N PRO A 6 -7.39 -9.81 -12.19
CA PRO A 6 -6.71 -10.80 -11.35
C PRO A 6 -5.71 -11.64 -12.15
N VAL A 7 -6.03 -11.98 -13.40
CA VAL A 7 -5.13 -12.71 -14.30
C VAL A 7 -3.89 -11.86 -14.62
N ILE A 8 -4.06 -10.59 -14.98
CA ILE A 8 -2.95 -9.66 -15.24
C ILE A 8 -2.03 -9.54 -14.02
N ILE A 9 -2.60 -9.39 -12.81
CA ILE A 9 -1.83 -9.32 -11.56
C ILE A 9 -1.04 -10.62 -11.36
N LEU A 10 -1.70 -11.77 -11.46
CA LEU A 10 -1.07 -13.08 -11.27
C LEU A 10 0.05 -13.31 -12.28
N THR A 11 -0.20 -12.99 -13.56
CA THR A 11 0.80 -13.08 -14.62
C THR A 11 2.01 -12.22 -14.30
N VAL A 12 1.85 -10.96 -13.91
CA VAL A 12 2.99 -10.06 -13.60
C VAL A 12 3.83 -10.55 -12.42
N ILE A 13 3.20 -11.20 -11.44
CA ILE A 13 3.90 -11.76 -10.28
C ILE A 13 4.81 -12.93 -10.68
N ILE A 14 4.30 -13.84 -11.51
CA ILE A 14 4.99 -15.08 -11.88
C ILE A 14 6.01 -14.86 -13.00
N LEU A 15 5.73 -13.91 -13.90
CA LEU A 15 6.51 -13.72 -15.13
C LEU A 15 7.97 -13.34 -14.81
N PRO A 16 8.97 -13.92 -15.49
CA PRO A 16 10.38 -13.57 -15.28
C PRO A 16 10.66 -12.10 -15.62
N SER A 17 11.69 -11.51 -14.98
CA SER A 17 11.99 -10.08 -15.07
C SER A 17 12.24 -9.57 -16.50
N GLU A 18 12.77 -10.42 -17.38
CA GLU A 18 13.04 -10.12 -18.79
C GLU A 18 11.75 -9.82 -19.59
N TYR A 19 10.68 -10.58 -19.31
CA TYR A 19 9.40 -10.44 -20.03
C TYR A 19 8.45 -9.46 -19.35
N VAL A 20 8.66 -9.17 -18.08
CA VAL A 20 7.83 -8.25 -17.30
C VAL A 20 7.89 -6.82 -17.82
N ILE A 21 9.05 -6.36 -18.27
CA ILE A 21 9.21 -4.99 -18.78
C ILE A 21 8.33 -4.77 -20.02
N PRO A 22 8.46 -5.54 -21.12
CA PRO A 22 7.63 -5.35 -22.31
C PRO A 22 6.15 -5.62 -22.02
N PHE A 23 5.83 -6.67 -21.26
CA PHE A 23 4.45 -6.97 -20.87
C PHE A 23 3.81 -5.81 -20.07
N GLY A 24 4.53 -5.29 -19.09
CA GLY A 24 4.05 -4.19 -18.26
C GLY A 24 3.81 -2.92 -19.05
N ILE A 25 4.67 -2.59 -20.03
CA ILE A 25 4.45 -1.45 -20.93
C ILE A 25 3.13 -1.63 -21.71
N VAL A 26 2.91 -2.80 -22.31
CA VAL A 26 1.68 -3.09 -23.08
C VAL A 26 0.44 -2.98 -22.19
N VAL A 27 0.49 -3.54 -20.99
CA VAL A 27 -0.62 -3.47 -20.02
C VAL A 27 -0.89 -2.03 -19.59
N MET A 28 0.15 -1.23 -19.33
CA MET A 28 0.00 0.17 -18.94
C MET A 28 -0.57 1.03 -20.06
N ILE A 29 -0.18 0.80 -21.32
CA ILE A 29 -0.80 1.44 -22.49
C ILE A 29 -2.27 1.06 -22.57
N GLY A 30 -2.59 -0.23 -22.43
CA GLY A 30 -3.97 -0.71 -22.41
C GLY A 30 -4.82 -0.03 -21.32
N TYR A 31 -4.28 0.09 -20.10
CA TYR A 31 -4.97 0.81 -19.02
C TYR A 31 -5.15 2.30 -19.32
N ALA A 32 -4.15 2.97 -19.88
CA ALA A 32 -4.26 4.38 -20.24
C ALA A 32 -5.30 4.64 -21.34
N MET A 33 -5.48 3.69 -22.27
CA MET A 33 -6.52 3.76 -23.32
C MET A 33 -7.93 3.58 -22.75
N ILE A 34 -8.09 2.74 -21.72
CA ILE A 34 -9.39 2.46 -21.10
C ILE A 34 -9.79 3.56 -20.11
N ASP A 35 -8.84 4.02 -19.29
CA ASP A 35 -9.05 4.99 -18.22
C ASP A 35 -7.84 5.92 -18.11
N SER A 36 -7.91 7.07 -18.80
CA SER A 36 -6.85 8.08 -18.81
C SER A 36 -6.54 8.65 -17.42
N SER A 37 -7.47 8.52 -16.47
CA SER A 37 -7.25 8.97 -15.10
C SER A 37 -6.21 8.13 -14.34
N GLN A 38 -5.83 6.95 -14.85
CA GLN A 38 -4.70 6.15 -14.35
C GLN A 38 -3.37 6.86 -14.56
N LEU A 39 -3.25 7.74 -15.57
CA LEU A 39 -2.03 8.52 -15.81
C LEU A 39 -1.69 9.46 -14.65
N HIS A 40 -2.67 9.80 -13.81
CA HIS A 40 -2.42 10.57 -12.59
C HIS A 40 -1.46 9.83 -11.64
N LEU A 41 -1.41 8.49 -11.67
CA LEU A 41 -0.47 7.72 -10.84
C LEU A 41 0.97 8.18 -11.08
N PHE A 42 1.37 8.42 -12.33
CA PHE A 42 2.71 8.90 -12.69
C PHE A 42 3.02 10.31 -12.18
N LYS A 43 2.03 11.09 -11.73
CA LYS A 43 2.23 12.41 -11.12
C LYS A 43 2.46 12.34 -9.60
N ARG A 44 2.28 11.18 -8.96
CA ARG A 44 2.40 11.05 -7.50
C ARG A 44 3.87 11.01 -7.06
N LYS A 45 4.23 11.88 -6.12
CA LYS A 45 5.58 11.95 -5.50
C LYS A 45 6.07 10.59 -4.98
N SER A 46 5.18 9.79 -4.39
CA SER A 46 5.51 8.46 -3.85
C SER A 46 6.04 7.49 -4.91
N LEU A 47 5.60 7.62 -6.16
CA LEU A 47 6.02 6.76 -7.26
C LEU A 47 7.45 7.10 -7.70
N TYR A 48 7.81 8.38 -7.70
CA TYR A 48 9.20 8.80 -7.90
C TYR A 48 10.10 8.33 -6.76
N THR A 49 9.64 8.39 -5.50
CA THR A 49 10.40 7.84 -4.37
C THR A 49 10.61 6.34 -4.53
N LEU A 50 9.57 5.58 -4.91
CA LEU A 50 9.69 4.15 -5.17
C LEU A 50 10.68 3.86 -6.31
N PHE A 51 10.58 4.61 -7.42
CA PHE A 51 11.50 4.51 -8.55
C PHE A 51 12.94 4.73 -8.11
N THR A 52 13.22 5.82 -7.38
CA THR A 52 14.57 6.12 -6.90
C THR A 52 15.11 5.01 -6.02
N ILE A 53 14.31 4.47 -5.10
CA ILE A 53 14.77 3.40 -4.20
C ILE A 53 15.10 2.13 -4.99
N VAL A 54 14.18 1.69 -5.84
CA VAL A 54 14.25 0.37 -6.47
C VAL A 54 15.17 0.38 -7.71
N VAL A 55 15.22 1.47 -8.45
CA VAL A 55 15.95 1.55 -9.73
C VAL A 55 17.29 2.25 -9.58
N ILE A 56 17.44 3.21 -8.66
CA ILE A 56 18.69 3.97 -8.51
C ILE A 56 19.50 3.49 -7.31
N ILE A 57 18.90 3.48 -6.13
CA ILE A 57 19.63 3.15 -4.88
C ILE A 57 19.95 1.67 -4.83
N GLN A 58 19.00 0.80 -5.17
CA GLN A 58 19.18 -0.64 -5.06
C GLN A 58 20.38 -1.18 -5.87
N PRO A 59 20.60 -0.79 -7.15
CA PRO A 59 21.74 -1.28 -7.93
C PRO A 59 23.11 -0.74 -7.50
N MET A 60 23.14 0.33 -6.70
CA MET A 60 24.37 0.87 -6.10
C MET A 60 24.80 0.07 -4.86
N ILE A 61 23.86 -0.60 -4.18
CA ILE A 61 24.10 -1.34 -2.93
C ILE A 61 24.16 -2.85 -3.18
N LEU A 62 23.36 -3.36 -4.12
CA LEU A 62 23.20 -4.79 -4.38
C LEU A 62 23.77 -5.22 -5.73
N GLY A 63 24.42 -6.38 -5.72
CA GLY A 63 25.00 -7.04 -6.89
C GLY A 63 26.50 -6.85 -6.99
N SER A 64 27.15 -7.68 -7.81
CA SER A 64 28.54 -7.45 -8.19
C SER A 64 28.63 -6.18 -9.06
N PRO A 65 29.50 -5.22 -8.73
CA PRO A 65 29.66 -4.03 -9.54
C PRO A 65 30.21 -4.43 -10.91
N THR A 66 29.40 -4.23 -11.96
CA THR A 66 29.77 -4.58 -13.34
C THR A 66 30.16 -3.35 -14.15
N SER A 67 29.83 -2.16 -13.66
CA SER A 67 30.00 -0.90 -14.38
C SER A 67 30.17 0.25 -13.40
N GLU A 68 30.81 1.33 -13.86
CA GLU A 68 31.08 2.52 -13.07
C GLU A 68 30.63 3.76 -13.84
N VAL A 69 29.88 4.63 -13.18
CA VAL A 69 29.41 5.92 -13.74
C VAL A 69 29.71 7.00 -12.71
N PHE A 70 30.48 8.02 -13.10
CA PHE A 70 30.92 9.12 -12.23
C PHE A 70 31.57 8.68 -10.90
N GLY A 71 32.38 7.61 -10.90
CA GLY A 71 33.04 7.11 -9.69
C GLY A 71 32.14 6.27 -8.77
N VAL A 72 30.90 6.01 -9.20
CA VAL A 72 29.94 5.17 -8.47
C VAL A 72 29.80 3.85 -9.20
N SER A 73 30.15 2.77 -8.51
CA SER A 73 29.94 1.41 -9.00
C SER A 73 28.47 1.01 -8.92
N PHE A 74 27.95 0.37 -9.97
CA PHE A 74 26.59 -0.18 -9.98
C PHE A 74 26.53 -1.52 -10.70
N SER A 75 25.52 -2.32 -10.37
CA SER A 75 25.24 -3.59 -11.04
C SER A 75 24.19 -3.41 -12.14
N ALA A 76 24.56 -3.68 -13.40
CA ALA A 76 23.64 -3.61 -14.53
C ALA A 76 22.50 -4.64 -14.41
N GLU A 77 22.81 -5.82 -13.86
CA GLU A 77 21.81 -6.85 -13.59
C GLU A 77 20.82 -6.40 -12.50
N ALA A 78 21.31 -5.80 -11.41
CA ALA A 78 20.45 -5.26 -10.37
C ALA A 78 19.59 -4.10 -10.87
N LEU A 79 20.10 -3.28 -11.80
CA LEU A 79 19.34 -2.21 -12.45
C LEU A 79 18.16 -2.76 -13.26
N VAL A 80 18.40 -3.76 -14.12
CA VAL A 80 17.33 -4.39 -14.92
C VAL A 80 16.29 -5.06 -14.01
N ARG A 81 16.74 -5.77 -12.96
CA ARG A 81 15.84 -6.41 -11.99
C ARG A 81 15.02 -5.38 -11.21
N GLY A 82 15.65 -4.30 -10.75
CA GLY A 82 14.99 -3.19 -10.07
C GLY A 82 13.94 -2.53 -10.97
N PHE A 83 14.30 -2.25 -12.22
CA PHE A 83 13.35 -1.69 -13.19
C PHE A 83 12.18 -2.64 -13.47
N ALA A 84 12.43 -3.94 -13.64
CA ALA A 84 11.38 -4.93 -13.78
C ALA A 84 10.45 -4.97 -12.55
N MET A 85 10.99 -4.93 -11.32
CA MET A 85 10.17 -4.86 -10.10
C MET A 85 9.34 -3.58 -10.03
N PHE A 86 9.90 -2.44 -10.41
CA PHE A 86 9.17 -1.18 -10.48
C PHE A 86 7.99 -1.29 -11.45
N ILE A 87 8.19 -1.86 -12.64
CA ILE A 87 7.12 -2.10 -13.61
C ILE A 87 6.06 -3.06 -13.05
N ARG A 88 6.44 -4.15 -12.36
CA ARG A 88 5.47 -5.03 -11.66
C ARG A 88 4.60 -4.22 -10.70
N ALA A 89 5.22 -3.39 -9.87
CA ALA A 89 4.52 -2.56 -8.90
C ALA A 89 3.53 -1.60 -9.59
N LEU A 90 3.93 -0.96 -10.70
CA LEU A 90 3.04 -0.08 -11.46
C LEU A 90 1.81 -0.81 -12.00
N VAL A 91 2.00 -1.98 -12.59
CA VAL A 91 0.89 -2.78 -13.13
C VAL A 91 -0.06 -3.19 -12.01
N ILE A 92 0.45 -3.66 -10.88
CA ILE A 92 -0.36 -4.07 -9.72
C ILE A 92 -1.13 -2.88 -9.14
N ILE A 93 -0.46 -1.75 -8.91
CA ILE A 93 -1.11 -0.54 -8.35
C ILE A 93 -2.20 -0.03 -9.30
N SER A 94 -1.94 0.00 -10.60
CA SER A 94 -2.92 0.44 -11.60
C SER A 94 -4.11 -0.51 -11.65
N SER A 95 -3.87 -1.82 -11.61
CA SER A 95 -4.88 -2.87 -11.57
C SER A 95 -5.81 -2.73 -10.35
N ILE A 96 -5.23 -2.57 -9.16
CA ILE A 96 -5.97 -2.38 -7.90
C ILE A 96 -6.72 -1.05 -7.92
N THR A 97 -6.09 0.02 -8.39
CA THR A 97 -6.72 1.35 -8.48
C THR A 97 -7.93 1.32 -9.41
N TYR A 98 -7.82 0.66 -10.56
CA TYR A 98 -8.92 0.47 -11.48
C TYR A 98 -10.04 -0.37 -10.86
N LEU A 99 -9.72 -1.48 -10.19
CA LEU A 99 -10.72 -2.30 -9.49
C LEU A 99 -11.45 -1.51 -8.41
N ASN A 100 -10.73 -0.77 -7.57
CA ASN A 100 -11.31 0.02 -6.49
C ASN A 100 -12.27 1.10 -6.98
N ARG A 101 -12.01 1.69 -8.16
CA ARG A 101 -12.89 2.71 -8.76
C ARG A 101 -14.15 2.12 -9.41
N ASN A 102 -14.04 0.91 -9.96
CA ASN A 102 -15.09 0.29 -10.77
C ASN A 102 -15.87 -0.83 -10.05
N THR A 103 -15.56 -1.07 -8.78
CA THR A 103 -16.24 -2.08 -7.95
C THR A 103 -17.15 -1.37 -6.96
N GLU A 104 -18.44 -1.67 -7.06
CA GLU A 104 -19.45 -1.25 -6.08
C GLU A 104 -19.14 -1.84 -4.69
N LYS A 105 -19.41 -1.08 -3.63
CA LYS A 105 -19.12 -1.50 -2.26
C LYS A 105 -19.92 -2.76 -1.88
N GLU A 106 -21.11 -2.89 -2.44
CA GLU A 106 -22.05 -4.00 -2.26
C GLU A 106 -21.42 -5.32 -2.74
N LYS A 107 -20.72 -5.30 -3.88
CA LYS A 107 -20.02 -6.47 -4.42
C LYS A 107 -18.85 -6.91 -3.54
N VAL A 108 -18.16 -5.96 -2.91
CA VAL A 108 -17.09 -6.26 -1.95
C VAL A 108 -17.67 -6.91 -0.68
N LYS A 109 -18.80 -6.41 -0.19
CA LYS A 109 -19.51 -7.00 0.96
C LYS A 109 -19.98 -8.42 0.68
N GLU A 110 -20.61 -8.65 -0.48
CA GLU A 110 -21.04 -9.98 -0.90
C GLU A 110 -19.87 -10.96 -1.01
N PHE A 111 -18.73 -10.52 -1.56
CA PHE A 111 -17.54 -11.35 -1.65
C PHE A 111 -17.08 -11.85 -0.28
N TRP A 112 -16.99 -10.96 0.70
CA TRP A 112 -16.57 -11.32 2.05
C TRP A 112 -17.60 -12.18 2.79
N LYS A 113 -18.90 -11.92 2.58
CA LYS A 113 -19.96 -12.79 3.11
C LYS A 113 -19.85 -14.22 2.58
N ARG A 114 -19.54 -14.39 1.28
CA ARG A 114 -19.29 -15.71 0.66
C ARG A 114 -18.03 -16.41 1.19
N GLN A 115 -17.06 -15.66 1.70
CA GLN A 115 -15.85 -16.19 2.37
C GLN A 115 -16.08 -16.54 3.85
N GLY A 116 -17.33 -16.50 4.33
CA GLY A 116 -17.68 -16.85 5.71
C GLY A 116 -17.60 -15.70 6.72
N MET A 117 -17.39 -14.46 6.27
CA MET A 117 -17.48 -13.31 7.17
C MET A 117 -18.94 -12.83 7.30
N GLU A 118 -19.71 -13.53 8.12
CA GLU A 118 -21.14 -13.25 8.35
C GLU A 118 -21.39 -11.85 8.95
N ASN A 119 -20.46 -11.36 9.77
CA ASN A 119 -20.56 -10.07 10.46
C ASN A 119 -19.78 -8.92 9.78
N PHE A 120 -19.38 -9.09 8.51
CA PHE A 120 -18.55 -8.09 7.81
C PHE A 120 -19.18 -6.69 7.82
N ASP A 121 -20.50 -6.59 7.63
CA ASP A 121 -21.20 -5.31 7.62
C ASP A 121 -21.12 -4.57 8.96
N VAL A 122 -21.30 -5.32 10.06
CA VAL A 122 -21.26 -4.76 11.43
C VAL A 122 -19.84 -4.30 11.77
N VAL A 123 -18.84 -5.11 11.43
CA VAL A 123 -17.43 -4.79 11.66
C VAL A 123 -17.00 -3.59 10.81
N LEU A 124 -17.38 -3.55 9.53
CA LEU A 124 -17.08 -2.44 8.64
C LEU A 124 -17.73 -1.14 9.11
N ALA A 125 -18.98 -1.17 9.56
CA ALA A 125 -19.68 0.00 10.08
C ALA A 125 -19.00 0.54 11.34
N LYS A 126 -18.69 -0.32 12.31
CA LYS A 126 -17.94 0.07 13.51
C LYS A 126 -16.54 0.60 13.17
N ALA A 127 -15.85 -0.03 12.23
CA ALA A 127 -14.54 0.44 11.79
C ALA A 127 -14.65 1.86 11.18
N GLN A 128 -15.67 2.12 10.36
CA GLN A 128 -15.91 3.44 9.77
C GLN A 128 -16.29 4.50 10.82
N GLU A 129 -17.01 4.12 11.87
CA GLU A 129 -17.34 5.01 13.00
C GLU A 129 -16.10 5.37 13.83
N VAL A 130 -15.22 4.39 14.07
CA VAL A 130 -14.03 4.58 14.92
C VAL A 130 -12.85 5.21 14.16
N LEU A 131 -12.79 5.06 12.84
CA LEU A 131 -11.68 5.55 12.00
C LEU A 131 -11.39 7.06 12.14
N PRO A 132 -12.39 7.97 12.14
CA PRO A 132 -12.15 9.39 12.38
C PRO A 132 -11.52 9.65 13.76
N THR A 133 -11.99 8.95 14.79
CA THR A 133 -11.45 9.04 16.16
C THR A 133 -9.99 8.58 16.21
N ILE A 134 -9.67 7.46 15.56
CA ILE A 134 -8.27 6.98 15.42
C ILE A 134 -7.42 8.04 14.72
N LYS A 135 -7.91 8.62 13.62
CA LYS A 135 -7.19 9.63 12.84
C LYS A 135 -6.87 10.88 13.67
N ILE A 136 -7.82 11.35 14.48
CA ILE A 136 -7.62 12.50 15.37
C ILE A 136 -6.59 12.16 16.45
N SER A 137 -6.79 11.04 17.16
CA SER A 137 -5.86 10.57 18.19
C SER A 137 -4.44 10.43 17.64
N PHE A 138 -4.31 9.91 16.42
CA PHE A 138 -3.01 9.75 15.76
C PHE A 138 -2.33 11.08 15.44
N SER A 139 -3.08 12.04 14.89
CA SER A 139 -2.59 13.40 14.68
C SER A 139 -2.13 14.04 16.00
N ASP A 140 -2.89 13.88 17.06
CA ASP A 140 -2.61 14.52 18.35
C ASP A 140 -1.42 13.87 19.06
N SER A 141 -1.26 12.54 19.00
CA SER A 141 -0.06 11.85 19.47
C SER A 141 1.20 12.31 18.74
N ILE A 142 1.13 12.48 17.40
CA ILE A 142 2.26 13.01 16.62
C ILE A 142 2.59 14.45 17.02
N LYS A 143 1.58 15.31 17.19
CA LYS A 143 1.78 16.70 17.63
C LYS A 143 2.38 16.78 19.02
N ALA A 144 1.93 15.93 19.96
CA ALA A 144 2.46 15.87 21.31
C ALA A 144 3.95 15.48 21.32
N VAL A 145 4.32 14.40 20.61
CA VAL A 145 5.73 13.96 20.50
C VAL A 145 6.60 14.99 19.79
N LYS A 146 6.06 15.74 18.82
CA LYS A 146 6.78 16.82 18.15
C LYS A 146 7.00 18.04 19.07
N LYS A 147 6.09 18.30 20.00
CA LYS A 147 6.12 19.44 20.92
C LYS A 147 6.99 19.19 22.17
N GLU A 148 7.10 17.94 22.61
CA GLU A 148 7.84 17.54 23.82
C GLU A 148 9.38 17.50 23.67
N GLY A 149 9.93 17.64 22.47
CA GLY A 149 11.35 17.99 22.31
C GLY A 149 12.12 17.16 21.29
N THR A 150 12.87 17.90 20.46
CA THR A 150 13.74 17.48 19.35
C THR A 150 13.01 16.98 18.11
N GLY A 151 13.05 17.76 17.03
CA GLY A 151 12.42 17.49 15.73
C GLY A 151 12.86 16.19 15.00
N LYS A 152 13.59 15.29 15.67
CA LYS A 152 13.99 13.94 15.24
C LYS A 152 13.47 12.82 16.16
N SER A 153 12.76 13.15 17.25
CA SER A 153 12.32 12.20 18.30
C SER A 153 11.26 11.18 17.84
N TRP A 154 10.39 11.55 16.90
CA TRP A 154 9.30 10.67 16.44
C TRP A 154 9.79 9.35 15.82
N LEU A 155 11.01 9.32 15.27
CA LEU A 155 11.66 8.11 14.74
C LEU A 155 12.46 7.33 15.79
N ARG A 156 12.79 7.96 16.93
CA ARG A 156 13.61 7.36 17.99
C ARG A 156 12.79 6.58 19.02
N SER A 157 11.51 6.90 19.19
CA SER A 157 10.62 6.19 20.14
C SER A 157 9.34 5.68 19.48
N PRO A 158 9.44 4.76 18.48
CA PRO A 158 8.26 4.18 17.83
C PRO A 158 7.38 3.40 18.82
N ALA A 159 7.98 2.79 19.85
CA ALA A 159 7.26 2.09 20.91
C ALA A 159 6.35 3.03 21.73
N GLU A 160 6.84 4.23 22.07
CA GLU A 160 6.05 5.22 22.83
C GLU A 160 4.91 5.81 21.99
N LEU A 161 5.16 6.07 20.70
CA LEU A 161 4.10 6.45 19.76
C LEU A 161 3.03 5.36 19.68
N LEU A 162 3.42 4.10 19.53
CA LEU A 162 2.47 2.98 19.51
C LEU A 162 1.70 2.87 20.83
N ALA A 163 2.35 3.01 21.98
CA ALA A 163 1.68 2.99 23.27
C ALA A 163 0.65 4.13 23.39
N ARG A 164 1.01 5.36 23.03
CA ARG A 164 0.11 6.53 23.04
C ARG A 164 -1.06 6.39 22.06
N LEU A 165 -0.93 5.57 21.02
CA LEU A 165 -2.00 5.26 20.07
C LEU A 165 -2.90 4.13 20.54
N VAL A 166 -2.31 3.05 21.05
CA VAL A 166 -3.03 1.81 21.40
C VAL A 166 -3.78 1.96 22.71
N VAL A 167 -3.19 2.60 23.72
CA VAL A 167 -3.78 2.73 25.06
C VAL A 167 -5.16 3.42 25.04
N PRO A 168 -5.35 4.56 24.34
CA PRO A 168 -6.67 5.19 24.22
C PRO A 168 -7.69 4.35 23.46
N LEU A 169 -7.25 3.56 22.47
CA LEU A 169 -8.11 2.69 21.68
C LEU A 169 -8.60 1.48 22.49
N LEU A 170 -7.72 0.90 23.31
CA LEU A 170 -8.08 -0.17 24.25
C LEU A 170 -9.02 0.33 25.35
N HIS A 171 -8.75 1.51 25.92
CA HIS A 171 -9.65 2.11 26.92
C HIS A 171 -11.03 2.46 26.35
N LYS A 172 -11.10 2.96 25.11
CA LYS A 172 -12.38 3.25 24.43
C LYS A 172 -13.12 2.00 23.97
N SER A 173 -12.43 0.90 23.65
CA SER A 173 -13.07 -0.39 23.34
C SER A 173 -13.97 -0.86 24.50
N ASN A 174 -13.53 -0.65 25.75
CA ASN A 174 -14.27 -1.02 26.95
C ASN A 174 -15.48 -0.11 27.24
N THR A 175 -15.57 1.08 26.62
CA THR A 175 -16.72 1.99 26.80
C THR A 175 -17.70 1.95 25.63
N VAL A 176 -17.31 1.43 24.46
CA VAL A 176 -18.15 1.32 23.25
C VAL A 176 -18.73 -0.10 23.04
N ILE A 177 -18.23 -1.10 23.77
CA ILE A 177 -18.84 -2.44 23.84
C ILE A 177 -19.57 -2.55 25.18
N PRO A 178 -20.88 -2.24 25.27
CA PRO A 178 -21.62 -2.60 26.46
C PRO A 178 -21.59 -4.13 26.57
N GLU A 179 -21.03 -4.65 27.67
CA GLU A 179 -20.95 -6.07 28.06
C GLU A 179 -22.27 -6.84 27.99
N LYS A 180 -23.39 -6.14 27.78
CA LYS A 180 -24.74 -6.68 27.84
C LYS A 180 -25.14 -7.60 26.67
N LYS A 181 -24.32 -7.75 25.61
CA LYS A 181 -24.61 -8.67 24.48
C LYS A 181 -23.72 -9.92 24.40
N ILE A 182 -22.74 -10.08 25.28
CA ILE A 182 -21.87 -11.28 25.29
C ILE A 182 -22.48 -12.39 26.17
N LYS A 183 -23.45 -12.08 27.03
CA LYS A 183 -24.11 -13.06 27.91
C LYS A 183 -25.39 -13.71 27.34
N GLU A 184 -25.78 -13.38 26.11
CA GLU A 184 -27.00 -13.93 25.47
C GLU A 184 -26.73 -14.59 24.09
N ALA A 185 -25.48 -14.97 23.81
CA ALA A 185 -25.13 -15.80 22.65
C ALA A 185 -24.74 -17.21 23.10
#